data_AF-A0A496B328-F1
#
_entry.id   AF-A0A496B328-F1
#
_cell.length_a   1.000
_cell.length_b   1.000
_cell.length_c   1.000
_cell.angle_alpha   90.00
_cell.angle_beta   90.00
_cell.angle_gamma   90.00
#
_symmetry.space_group_name_H-M   'P 1'
#
loop_
_entity.id
_entity.type
_entity.pdbx_description
1 polymer ?
#
loop_
_entity_poly.entity_id
_entity_poly.type
_entity_poly.pdbx_seq_one_letter_code
_entity_poly.pdbx_strand_id
1 'polypeptide(L)' 'PHNYNAAAIGLRGDIQFGAVTERFVIAEDSTLHFDLYNMQGYEFENGCYQVPSAPGLGIEIDQERYDRVYRQHETVVM' A
#
# COMPACT_ATOMS: atom_id res chain seq x y z
N PRO A 1 11.22 -6.87 -4.24
CA PRO A 1 10.37 -7.23 -5.41
C PRO A 1 10.23 -6.02 -6.32
N HIS A 2 9.92 -6.24 -7.60
CA HIS A 2 9.64 -5.14 -8.51
C HIS A 2 8.28 -4.52 -8.16
N ASN A 3 8.26 -3.23 -7.87
CA ASN A 3 7.08 -2.49 -7.38
C ASN A 3 6.88 -1.15 -8.11
N TYR A 4 7.37 -1.05 -9.35
CA TYR A 4 7.26 0.15 -10.18
C TYR A 4 5.80 0.61 -10.34
N ASN A 5 5.53 1.88 -10.04
CA ASN A 5 4.22 2.53 -10.09
C ASN A 5 3.14 1.95 -9.15
N ALA A 6 3.52 1.15 -8.14
CA ALA A 6 2.59 0.51 -7.21
C ALA A 6 2.86 0.87 -5.73
N ALA A 7 3.26 2.13 -5.46
CA ALA A 7 3.72 2.57 -4.13
C ALA A 7 2.67 2.52 -3.00
N ALA A 8 1.38 2.49 -3.30
CA ALA A 8 0.33 2.29 -2.29
C ALA A 8 0.12 0.81 -1.99
N ILE A 9 -0.76 0.13 -2.73
CA ILE A 9 -1.15 -1.27 -2.46
C ILE A 9 0.04 -2.23 -2.62
N GLY A 10 0.83 -2.10 -3.69
CA GLY A 10 1.93 -3.00 -4.01
C GLY A 10 3.01 -3.01 -2.92
N LEU A 11 3.47 -1.82 -2.51
CA LEU A 11 4.47 -1.69 -1.44
C LEU A 11 3.98 -2.30 -0.12
N ARG A 12 2.69 -2.15 0.22
CA ARG A 12 2.13 -2.74 1.45
C ARG A 12 2.08 -4.25 1.40
N GLY A 13 1.74 -4.81 0.24
CA GLY A 13 1.87 -6.24 -0.01
C GLY A 13 3.30 -6.74 0.17
N ASP A 14 4.28 -6.02 -0.40
CA ASP A 14 5.70 -6.33 -0.26
C ASP A 14 6.17 -6.30 1.20
N ILE A 15 5.73 -5.32 1.99
CA ILE A 15 6.09 -5.22 3.41
C ILE A 15 5.52 -6.41 4.20
N GLN A 16 4.25 -6.75 4.00
CA GLN A 16 3.62 -7.89 4.68
C GLN A 16 4.26 -9.22 4.27
N PHE A 17 4.55 -9.38 2.97
CA PHE A 17 5.25 -10.57 2.46
C PHE A 17 6.68 -10.66 3.00
N GLY A 18 7.40 -9.54 3.05
CA GLY A 18 8.75 -9.46 3.60
C GLY A 18 8.81 -9.78 5.08
N ALA A 19 7.81 -9.37 5.86
CA ALA A 19 7.71 -9.63 7.30
C ALA A 19 7.70 -11.13 7.66
N VAL A 20 7.25 -11.99 6.73
CA VAL A 20 7.12 -13.44 6.94
C VAL A 20 8.08 -14.27 6.08
N THR A 21 8.97 -13.62 5.32
CA THR A 21 9.86 -14.28 4.36
C THR A 21 11.32 -14.07 4.72
N GLU A 22 11.99 -15.11 5.22
CA GLU A 22 13.37 -15.06 5.73
C GLU A 22 14.39 -14.49 4.74
N ARG A 23 14.20 -14.73 3.43
CA ARG A 23 15.13 -14.30 2.37
C ARG A 23 14.75 -12.96 1.74
N PHE A 24 13.78 -12.26 2.29
CA PHE A 24 13.39 -10.94 1.81
C PHE A 24 14.28 -9.88 2.44
N VAL A 25 15.09 -9.23 1.60
CA VAL A 25 16.11 -8.27 2.07
C VAL A 25 15.70 -6.83 1.77
N ILE A 26 15.10 -6.58 0.60
CA ILE A 26 14.76 -5.23 0.12
C ILE A 26 13.42 -5.24 -0.63
N ALA A 27 12.64 -4.17 -0.42
CA ALA A 27 11.48 -3.81 -1.23
C ALA A 27 11.81 -2.57 -2.06
N GLU A 28 11.23 -2.48 -3.26
CA GLU A 28 11.31 -1.25 -4.05
C GLU A 28 10.20 -0.30 -3.61
N ASP A 29 10.58 0.90 -3.18
CA ASP A 29 9.65 1.99 -2.92
C ASP A 29 9.74 3.02 -4.04
N SER A 30 8.70 3.12 -4.87
CA SER A 30 8.64 4.11 -5.95
C SER A 30 8.42 5.54 -5.45
N THR A 31 8.18 5.76 -4.15
CA THR A 31 7.95 7.07 -3.50
C THR A 31 6.77 7.88 -4.05
N LEU A 32 5.94 7.27 -4.89
CA LEU A 32 4.74 7.91 -5.44
C LEU A 32 3.71 8.11 -4.33
N HIS A 33 3.12 9.30 -4.31
CA HIS A 33 2.04 9.63 -3.41
C HIS A 33 0.69 9.43 -4.10
N PHE A 34 -0.18 8.64 -3.46
CA PHE A 34 -1.55 8.42 -3.89
C PHE A 34 -2.49 9.02 -2.84
N ASP A 35 -3.29 10.00 -3.26
CA ASP A 35 -4.20 10.75 -2.39
C ASP A 35 -5.51 10.00 -2.08
N LEU A 36 -5.68 8.80 -2.64
CA LEU A 36 -6.84 7.93 -2.43
C LEU A 36 -6.69 7.02 -1.21
N TYR A 37 -5.46 6.68 -0.83
CA TYR A 37 -5.21 5.69 0.22
C TYR A 37 -4.73 6.36 1.49
N ASN A 38 -5.39 6.07 2.60
CA ASN A 38 -4.87 6.36 3.94
C ASN A 38 -3.90 5.24 4.34
N MET A 39 -2.66 5.63 4.64
CA MET A 39 -1.56 4.72 4.91
C MET A 39 -0.85 5.00 6.24
N GLN A 40 -1.53 5.68 7.18
CA GLN A 40 -0.96 6.15 8.45
C GLN A 40 -0.33 5.06 9.32
N GLY A 41 -0.69 3.78 9.13
CA GLY A 41 -0.07 2.67 9.86
C GLY A 41 1.35 2.32 9.40
N TYR A 42 1.87 2.95 8.35
CA TYR A 42 3.20 2.65 7.80
C TYR A 42 4.16 3.80 8.05
N GLU A 43 5.20 3.51 8.82
CA GLU A 43 6.30 4.43 9.09
C GLU A 43 7.58 3.94 8.41
N PHE A 44 8.27 4.86 7.74
CA PHE A 44 9.59 4.62 7.17
C PHE A 44 10.65 5.28 8.04
N GLU A 45 11.47 4.48 8.69
CA GLU A 45 12.50 4.94 9.62
C GLU A 45 13.82 4.20 9.35
N ASN A 46 14.92 4.94 9.23
CA ASN A 46 16.28 4.39 9.08
C ASN A 46 16.43 3.36 7.92
N GLY A 47 15.71 3.56 6.82
CA GLY A 47 15.78 2.67 5.65
C GLY A 47 14.84 1.45 5.73
N CYS A 48 14.04 1.34 6.78
CA CYS A 48 13.15 0.22 7.01
C CYS A 48 11.69 0.68 7.17
N TYR A 49 10.76 -0.15 6.71
CA TYR A 49 9.35 0.00 6.99
C TYR A 49 8.96 -0.77 8.25
N GLN A 50 8.20 -0.14 9.14
CA GLN A 50 7.51 -0.86 10.19
C GLN A 50 6.32 -1.64 9.62
N VAL A 51 6.09 -2.84 10.14
CA VAL A 51 4.94 -3.66 9.77
C VAL A 51 3.78 -3.28 10.69
N PRO A 52 2.65 -2.77 10.17
CA PRO A 52 1.52 -2.41 11.01
C PRO A 52 0.90 -3.63 11.67
N SER A 53 0.36 -3.44 12.87
CA SER A 53 -0.42 -4.45 13.60
C SER A 53 -1.89 -4.51 13.18
N ALA A 54 -2.35 -3.55 12.38
CA ALA A 54 -3.71 -3.52 11.87
C ALA A 54 -3.98 -4.72 10.93
N PRO A 55 -5.20 -5.28 10.92
CA PRO A 55 -5.55 -6.40 10.04
C PRO A 55 -5.38 -6.09 8.54
N GLY A 56 -5.09 -7.14 7.77
CA GLY A 56 -4.96 -7.03 6.31
C GLY A 56 -3.73 -6.24 5.89
N LEU A 57 -3.88 -5.37 4.90
CA LEU A 57 -2.80 -4.51 4.40
C LEU A 57 -2.63 -3.22 5.20
N GLY A 58 -3.40 -2.98 6.28
CA GLY A 58 -3.28 -1.75 7.08
C GLY A 58 -3.48 -0.45 6.30
N ILE A 59 -4.23 -0.50 5.19
CA ILE A 59 -4.59 0.66 4.37
C ILE A 59 -6.11 0.82 4.35
N GLU A 60 -6.55 2.06 4.22
CA GLU A 60 -7.96 2.40 4.04
C GLU A 60 -8.12 3.24 2.77
N ILE A 61 -9.29 3.16 2.15
CA ILE A 61 -9.65 3.99 0.99
C ILE A 61 -10.38 5.23 1.53
N ASP A 62 -9.97 6.42 1.08
CA ASP A 62 -10.79 7.62 1.22
C ASP A 62 -12.04 7.46 0.34
N GLN A 63 -13.14 7.00 0.95
CA GLN A 63 -14.36 6.67 0.23
C GLN A 63 -15.01 7.91 -0.40
N GLU A 64 -14.93 9.07 0.25
CA GLU A 64 -15.49 10.31 -0.30
C GLU A 64 -14.75 10.72 -1.58
N ARG A 65 -13.42 10.61 -1.56
CA ARG A 65 -12.60 10.87 -2.75
C ARG A 65 -12.82 9.81 -3.82
N TYR A 66 -12.88 8.54 -3.45
CA TYR A 66 -13.21 7.45 -4.36
C TYR A 66 -14.50 7.73 -5.12
N ASP A 67 -15.57 8.03 -4.38
CA ASP A 67 -16.90 8.27 -4.91
C ASP A 67 -16.95 9.48 -5.85
N ARG A 68 -16.22 10.55 -5.51
CA ARG A 68 -16.19 11.78 -6.28
C ARG A 68 -15.35 11.69 -7.56
N VAL A 69 -14.21 10.98 -7.52
CA VAL A 69 -13.18 11.06 -8.57
C VAL A 69 -13.05 9.75 -9.36
N TYR A 70 -13.16 8.61 -8.70
CA TYR A 70 -12.76 7.31 -9.25
C TYR A 70 -13.94 6.38 -9.56
N ARG A 71 -15.07 6.51 -8.84
CA ARG A 71 -16.28 5.66 -9.02
C ARG A 71 -16.80 5.65 -10.46
N GLN A 72 -16.62 6.75 -11.21
CA GLN A 72 -17.02 6.81 -12.63
C GLN A 72 -16.30 5.79 -13.53
N HIS A 73 -15.18 5.23 -13.08
CA HIS A 73 -14.42 4.18 -13.78
C HIS A 73 -14.72 2.77 -13.25
N GLU A 74 -15.56 2.64 -12.23
CA GLU A 74 -15.95 1.36 -11.66
C GLU A 74 -16.91 0.64 -12.61
N THR A 75 -16.67 -0.65 -12.84
CA THR A 75 -17.61 -1.54 -13.54
C THR A 75 -18.04 -2.62 -12.56
N VAL A 76 -19.32 -2.59 -12.19
CA VAL A 76 -19.92 -3.65 -11.37
C VAL A 76 -20.16 -4.87 -12.27
N VAL A 77 -19.43 -5.95 -12.00
CA VAL A 77 -19.64 -7.25 -12.66
C VAL A 77 -20.55 -8.08 -11.75
N MET A 78 -21.75 -8.39 -12.23
CA MET A 78 -22.75 -9.23 -11.56
C MET A 78 -22.68 -10.68 -12.02
#